data_AF-A0A1W0WFB9-F1
#
_entry.id   AF-A0A1W0WFB9-F1
#
_cell.length_a   1.000
_cell.length_b   1.000
_cell.length_c   1.000
_cell.angle_alpha   90.00
_cell.angle_beta   90.00
_cell.angle_gamma   90.00
#
_symmetry.space_group_name_H-M   'P 1'
#
loop_
_entity.id
_entity.type
_entity.pdbx_description
1 polymer ?
#
loop_
_entity_poly.entity_id
_entity_poly.type
_entity_poly.pdbx_seq_one_letter_code
_entity_poly.pdbx_strand_id
1 'polypeptide(L)'
;MCAVIEKGNFILVYNYRRAAAAIDMALEFAHEMLLPPGINIAFHYKDGGDTCGADNRAVGSAIDWMREGVQCHIYLGPGCDRSVADLYRFAAHQEVPIIGCPAAMCDEATEDTYETLLGDVVGHSRVILLFANATIVRNMMLHAFSLGMTDGEYVYLAVELFRSNYWGELRWKYDDTRDRDAQLAFRSLAVIALYEDHNQFFAEFAKEVKKRSRKKYDYNYGTFEEVDFIVTSFYDAIVLYARTIAETDRIGGNITDGPSIADSMRNTSIMSPLGHVINIDLDGDRSHAYTVKQLSLITGKFQDILRINYHNNEEIWYGKFQWPGRDGLPPDVPWCGFDGLALACHAAVGLASQPAAIAGLAVGLVISAACIAIGLACFLSYRAKRGQIDPYWWKVDLDQLQYKNSKIRSKNLQSLGSLSRDKSETGSKSNKNSSYASGVMAKYMDKPVSVSDLPKGLYKMTSSMIRELNEVRAISHPNLHRIIGVGLDEQNFCSFILGDICTKGTLDDVLENELIKLDCSFKYSIIKDISEGMGYLHESIIGSHGFLTGYNCSVDSRFLVKITNYGVTAFVDPEDLAPPEKHQSDSARNWSMLLWRAPELLRQAMPPRGTQVNIL
;
A
#
# COMPACT_ATOMS: atom_id res chain seq x y z
N MET A 1 -13.85 35.96 -46.12
CA MET A 1 -14.20 35.02 -45.05
C MET A 1 -14.84 33.81 -45.70
N CYS A 2 -14.30 32.62 -45.42
CA CYS A 2 -14.76 31.36 -45.99
C CYS A 2 -15.33 30.48 -44.88
N ALA A 3 -16.65 30.27 -44.89
CA ALA A 3 -17.35 29.53 -43.86
C ALA A 3 -17.70 28.13 -44.35
N VAL A 4 -17.24 27.11 -43.62
CA VAL A 4 -17.69 25.73 -43.78
C VAL A 4 -18.53 25.41 -42.55
N ILE A 5 -19.85 25.36 -42.71
CA ILE A 5 -20.78 25.09 -41.61
C ILE A 5 -21.82 24.07 -42.10
N GLU A 6 -22.08 23.06 -41.27
CA GLU A 6 -23.01 21.97 -41.54
C GLU A 6 -24.43 22.52 -41.80
N LYS A 7 -25.04 22.18 -42.93
CA LYS A 7 -26.42 22.61 -43.26
C LYS A 7 -27.47 21.58 -42.88
N GLY A 8 -27.07 20.31 -42.84
CA GLY A 8 -27.97 19.16 -42.92
C GLY A 8 -28.97 19.02 -41.80
N ASN A 9 -28.71 18.10 -40.86
CA ASN A 9 -29.67 17.79 -39.81
C ASN A 9 -29.96 19.04 -38.95
N PHE A 10 -31.24 19.43 -38.87
CA PHE A 10 -31.71 20.57 -38.09
C PHE A 10 -31.50 20.42 -36.58
N ILE A 11 -31.26 19.19 -36.11
CA ILE A 11 -30.95 18.91 -34.71
C ILE A 11 -29.58 19.48 -34.33
N LEU A 12 -28.64 19.62 -35.27
CA LEU A 12 -27.28 20.11 -35.00
C LEU A 12 -27.30 21.55 -34.46
N VAL A 13 -26.61 21.78 -33.34
CA VAL A 13 -26.56 23.11 -32.71
C VAL A 13 -25.82 24.15 -33.58
N TYR A 14 -24.84 23.71 -34.37
CA TYR A 14 -24.08 24.51 -35.33
C TYR A 14 -24.66 24.47 -36.75
N ASN A 15 -25.97 24.21 -36.92
CA ASN A 15 -26.60 24.21 -38.23
C ASN A 15 -26.56 25.60 -38.91
N TYR A 16 -26.10 25.66 -40.16
CA TYR A 16 -25.99 26.91 -40.91
C TYR A 16 -27.32 27.63 -41.05
N ARG A 17 -28.43 26.94 -41.34
CA ARG A 17 -29.75 27.60 -41.50
C ARG A 17 -30.23 28.26 -40.21
N ARG A 18 -29.77 27.74 -39.07
CA ARG A 18 -30.04 28.29 -37.74
C ARG A 18 -29.17 29.52 -37.46
N ALA A 19 -27.89 29.48 -37.79
CA ALA A 19 -26.95 30.58 -37.52
C ALA A 19 -26.85 31.67 -38.61
N ALA A 20 -27.30 31.41 -39.84
CA ALA A 20 -27.04 32.27 -41.00
C ALA A 20 -27.63 33.68 -40.85
N ALA A 21 -28.78 33.81 -40.19
CA ALA A 21 -29.36 35.12 -39.90
C ALA A 21 -28.47 35.95 -38.96
N ALA A 22 -27.87 35.31 -37.95
CA ALA A 22 -26.93 35.98 -37.05
C ALA A 22 -25.64 36.36 -37.78
N ILE A 23 -25.13 35.48 -38.66
CA ILE A 23 -23.96 35.77 -39.51
C ILE A 23 -24.20 36.99 -40.40
N ASP A 24 -25.35 37.06 -41.09
CA ASP A 24 -25.72 38.23 -41.90
C ASP A 24 -25.73 39.51 -41.07
N MET A 25 -26.40 39.47 -39.91
CA MET A 25 -26.50 40.63 -39.02
C MET A 25 -25.13 41.09 -38.53
N ALA A 26 -24.20 40.16 -38.26
CA ALA A 26 -22.85 40.48 -37.85
C ALA A 26 -22.04 41.11 -38.99
N LEU A 27 -22.20 40.63 -40.23
CA LEU A 27 -21.57 41.22 -41.42
C LEU A 27 -22.10 42.63 -41.68
N GLU A 28 -23.43 42.83 -41.62
CA GLU A 28 -24.07 44.15 -41.72
C GLU A 28 -23.49 45.11 -40.66
N PHE A 29 -23.47 44.69 -39.39
CA PHE A 29 -22.90 45.49 -38.31
C PHE A 29 -21.41 45.77 -38.52
N ALA A 30 -20.63 44.79 -38.99
CA ALA A 30 -19.22 44.97 -39.26
C ALA A 30 -18.98 46.03 -40.35
N HIS A 31 -19.72 45.99 -41.46
CA HIS A 31 -19.59 46.95 -42.55
C HIS A 31 -20.09 48.34 -42.18
N GLU A 32 -21.16 48.45 -41.40
CA GLU A 32 -21.77 49.74 -41.06
C GLU A 32 -21.05 50.44 -39.90
N MET A 33 -20.53 49.68 -38.92
CA MET A 33 -20.12 50.22 -37.63
C MET A 33 -18.66 49.98 -37.26
N LEU A 34 -17.99 48.98 -37.84
CA LEU A 34 -16.63 48.60 -37.42
C LEU A 34 -15.56 48.87 -38.47
N LEU A 35 -15.80 48.45 -39.72
CA LEU A 35 -14.78 48.45 -40.76
C LEU A 35 -14.62 49.83 -41.39
N PRO A 36 -13.38 50.23 -41.74
CA PRO A 36 -13.13 51.51 -42.38
C PRO A 36 -13.63 51.54 -43.84
N PRO A 37 -13.87 52.73 -44.40
CA PRO A 37 -14.28 52.88 -45.80
C PRO A 37 -13.24 52.24 -46.75
N GLY A 38 -13.70 51.32 -47.60
CA GLY A 38 -12.86 50.61 -48.57
C GLY A 38 -12.47 49.18 -48.17
N ILE A 39 -12.72 48.78 -46.92
CA ILE A 39 -12.58 47.38 -46.49
C ILE A 39 -13.96 46.72 -46.45
N ASN A 40 -14.10 45.57 -47.11
CA ASN A 40 -15.32 44.79 -47.12
C ASN A 40 -15.04 43.31 -46.85
N ILE A 41 -15.76 42.72 -45.90
CA ILE A 41 -15.74 41.26 -45.70
C ILE A 41 -16.65 40.59 -46.75
N ALA A 42 -16.04 40.02 -47.79
CA ALA A 42 -16.73 39.08 -48.68
C ALA A 42 -16.94 37.73 -47.97
N PHE A 43 -18.19 37.28 -47.87
CA PHE A 43 -18.56 36.03 -47.21
C PHE A 43 -18.86 34.93 -48.25
N HIS A 44 -18.14 33.82 -48.15
CA HIS A 44 -18.33 32.63 -48.98
C HIS A 44 -18.72 31.46 -48.09
N TYR A 45 -19.79 30.74 -48.45
CA TYR A 45 -20.30 29.62 -47.66
C TYR A 45 -20.28 28.33 -48.47
N LYS A 46 -19.85 27.23 -47.84
CA LYS A 46 -20.01 25.86 -48.33
C LYS A 46 -20.56 24.97 -47.22
N ASP A 47 -21.34 23.98 -47.62
CA ASP A 47 -21.95 23.02 -46.70
C ASP A 47 -20.91 22.03 -46.16
N GLY A 48 -20.80 21.95 -44.84
CA GLY A 48 -19.91 21.00 -44.15
C GLY A 48 -20.39 19.55 -44.19
N GLY A 49 -21.68 19.31 -44.47
CA GLY A 49 -22.32 18.00 -44.50
C GLY A 49 -23.49 17.84 -43.53
N ASP A 50 -24.07 16.63 -43.50
CA ASP A 50 -25.29 16.32 -42.74
C ASP A 50 -25.05 15.72 -41.34
N THR A 51 -23.85 15.21 -41.08
CA THR A 51 -23.45 14.52 -39.85
C THR A 51 -22.02 14.86 -39.48
N CYS A 52 -21.65 14.80 -38.19
CA CYS A 52 -20.25 14.74 -37.75
C CYS A 52 -19.62 13.39 -38.11
N GLY A 53 -19.30 13.20 -39.39
CA GLY A 53 -18.61 12.04 -39.91
C GLY A 53 -17.12 12.31 -40.14
N ALA A 54 -16.33 11.24 -40.24
CA ALA A 54 -14.94 11.32 -40.69
C ALA A 54 -14.83 11.88 -42.13
N ASP A 55 -15.82 11.59 -42.98
CA ASP A 55 -15.92 12.08 -44.36
C ASP A 55 -16.65 13.44 -44.46
N ASN A 56 -16.26 14.41 -43.62
CA ASN A 56 -16.78 15.77 -43.76
C ASN A 56 -16.17 16.48 -44.98
N ARG A 57 -16.86 17.51 -45.48
CA ARG A 57 -16.44 18.24 -46.69
C ARG A 57 -15.56 19.46 -46.40
N ALA A 58 -15.02 19.62 -45.19
CA ALA A 58 -14.39 20.88 -44.78
C ALA A 58 -13.11 21.18 -45.57
N VAL A 59 -12.17 20.25 -45.60
CA VAL A 59 -10.92 20.41 -46.38
C VAL A 59 -11.21 20.44 -47.88
N GLY A 60 -12.13 19.59 -48.36
CA GLY A 60 -12.57 19.61 -49.76
C GLY A 60 -13.11 20.98 -50.18
N SER A 61 -13.93 21.61 -49.34
CA SER A 61 -14.47 22.95 -49.57
C SER A 61 -13.37 24.01 -49.62
N ALA A 62 -12.38 23.91 -48.73
CA ALA A 62 -11.20 24.78 -48.75
C ALA A 62 -10.40 24.64 -50.06
N ILE A 63 -10.18 23.41 -50.53
CA ILE A 63 -9.52 23.14 -51.81
C ILE A 63 -10.33 23.68 -52.99
N ASP A 64 -11.64 23.52 -52.97
CA ASP A 64 -12.49 24.00 -54.06
C ASP A 64 -12.50 25.53 -54.15
N TRP A 65 -12.45 26.27 -53.03
CA TRP A 65 -12.30 27.73 -53.08
C TRP A 65 -10.99 28.16 -53.74
N MET A 66 -9.87 27.47 -53.44
CA MET A 66 -8.61 27.74 -54.13
C MET A 66 -8.72 27.51 -55.65
N ARG A 67 -9.44 26.45 -56.06
CA ARG A 67 -9.71 26.16 -57.49
C ARG A 67 -10.62 27.20 -58.15
N GLU A 68 -11.57 27.73 -57.40
CA GLU A 68 -12.49 28.80 -57.83
C GLU A 68 -11.83 30.19 -57.84
N GLY A 69 -10.56 30.31 -57.42
CA GLY A 69 -9.85 31.58 -57.32
C GLY A 69 -10.27 32.44 -56.13
N VAL A 70 -10.94 31.84 -55.13
CA VAL A 70 -11.35 32.51 -53.89
C VAL A 70 -10.21 32.42 -52.88
N GLN A 71 -9.61 33.56 -52.52
CA GLN A 71 -8.61 33.65 -51.46
C GLN A 71 -9.29 33.84 -50.09
N CYS A 72 -9.16 32.82 -49.24
CA CYS A 72 -9.71 32.85 -47.90
C CYS A 72 -8.72 33.54 -46.94
N HIS A 73 -9.09 34.72 -46.42
CA HIS A 73 -8.32 35.45 -45.41
C HIS A 73 -8.65 35.02 -43.97
N ILE A 74 -9.75 34.28 -43.78
CA ILE A 74 -10.15 33.67 -42.51
C ILE A 74 -11.15 32.55 -42.79
N TYR A 75 -11.06 31.47 -42.01
CA TYR A 75 -12.06 30.40 -41.97
C TYR A 75 -13.02 30.56 -40.77
N LEU A 76 -14.30 30.24 -40.98
CA LEU A 76 -15.33 30.20 -39.95
C LEU A 76 -15.98 28.80 -39.91
N GLY A 77 -15.99 28.16 -38.73
CA GLY A 77 -16.38 26.75 -38.58
C GLY A 77 -15.28 25.78 -39.05
N PRO A 78 -15.58 24.47 -39.19
CA PRO A 78 -16.85 23.79 -38.92
C PRO A 78 -17.18 23.66 -37.43
N GLY A 79 -18.41 23.22 -37.13
CA GLY A 79 -18.86 22.98 -35.75
C GLY A 79 -18.56 21.56 -35.23
N CYS A 80 -18.38 20.59 -36.11
CA CYS A 80 -18.00 19.23 -35.73
C CYS A 80 -16.51 19.11 -35.36
N ASP A 81 -16.22 18.45 -34.23
CA ASP A 81 -14.86 18.19 -33.70
C ASP A 81 -13.93 17.47 -34.71
N ARG A 82 -14.41 16.39 -35.33
CA ARG A 82 -13.62 15.62 -36.31
C ARG A 82 -13.32 16.42 -37.57
N SER A 83 -14.24 17.30 -37.95
CA SER A 83 -14.11 18.17 -39.13
C SER A 83 -13.19 19.35 -38.91
N VAL A 84 -13.21 19.89 -37.69
CA VAL A 84 -12.46 21.11 -37.38
C VAL A 84 -10.95 20.84 -37.34
N ALA A 85 -10.54 19.66 -36.85
CA ALA A 85 -9.13 19.34 -36.68
C ALA A 85 -8.34 19.34 -38.01
N ASP A 86 -8.93 18.79 -39.07
CA ASP A 86 -8.28 18.75 -40.38
C ASP A 86 -8.27 20.12 -41.04
N LEU A 87 -9.34 20.91 -40.89
CA LEU A 87 -9.37 22.28 -41.39
C LEU A 87 -8.38 23.18 -40.63
N TYR A 88 -8.17 22.97 -39.32
CA TYR A 88 -7.18 23.70 -38.52
C TYR A 88 -5.77 23.47 -39.04
N ARG A 89 -5.41 22.21 -39.32
CA ARG A 89 -4.11 21.86 -39.90
C ARG A 89 -3.92 22.48 -41.29
N PHE A 90 -4.97 22.44 -42.11
CA PHE A 90 -4.95 23.06 -43.42
C PHE A 90 -4.79 24.59 -43.33
N ALA A 91 -5.58 25.25 -42.49
CA ALA A 91 -5.55 26.70 -42.28
C ALA A 91 -4.18 27.16 -41.75
N ALA A 92 -3.62 26.45 -40.77
CA ALA A 92 -2.27 26.70 -40.27
C ALA A 92 -1.20 26.56 -41.37
N HIS A 93 -1.32 25.55 -42.24
CA HIS A 93 -0.40 25.39 -43.38
C HIS A 93 -0.52 26.52 -44.40
N GLN A 94 -1.71 27.09 -44.57
CA GLN A 94 -1.96 28.24 -45.45
C GLN A 94 -1.69 29.59 -44.76
N GLU A 95 -1.30 29.59 -43.48
CA GLU A 95 -1.15 30.79 -42.66
C GLU A 95 -2.44 31.64 -42.63
N VAL A 96 -3.60 30.97 -42.61
CA VAL A 96 -4.92 31.62 -42.57
C VAL A 96 -5.55 31.39 -41.20
N PRO A 97 -6.01 32.45 -40.50
CA PRO A 97 -6.68 32.29 -39.21
C PRO A 97 -7.98 31.51 -39.36
N ILE A 98 -8.39 30.86 -38.27
CA ILE A 98 -9.65 30.15 -38.19
C ILE A 98 -10.32 30.44 -36.85
N ILE A 99 -11.62 30.71 -36.89
CA ILE A 99 -12.47 30.78 -35.70
C ILE A 99 -13.48 29.63 -35.77
N GLY A 100 -13.30 28.66 -34.89
CA GLY A 100 -14.19 27.51 -34.76
C GLY A 100 -15.01 27.57 -33.47
N CYS A 101 -16.16 26.91 -33.47
CA CYS A 101 -16.94 26.61 -32.27
C CYS A 101 -17.18 25.10 -32.22
N PRO A 102 -16.12 24.29 -31.98
CA PRO A 102 -16.26 22.85 -32.01
C PRO A 102 -17.11 22.36 -30.84
N ALA A 103 -18.10 21.51 -31.13
CA ALA A 103 -18.88 20.81 -30.13
C ALA A 103 -18.48 19.34 -30.08
N ALA A 104 -18.33 18.79 -28.88
CA ALA A 104 -18.12 17.36 -28.68
C ALA A 104 -19.43 16.58 -28.96
N MET A 105 -19.33 15.43 -29.61
CA MET A 105 -20.45 14.49 -29.71
C MET A 105 -20.64 13.73 -28.38
N CYS A 106 -21.88 13.35 -28.07
CA CYS A 106 -22.16 12.34 -27.05
C CYS A 106 -22.71 11.08 -27.73
N ASP A 107 -22.21 9.93 -27.28
CA ASP A 107 -22.73 8.61 -27.66
C ASP A 107 -24.04 8.30 -26.90
N GLU A 108 -24.87 7.42 -27.46
CA GLU A 108 -26.10 6.95 -26.82
C GLU A 108 -25.80 5.91 -25.73
N ALA A 109 -26.50 5.99 -24.59
CA ALA A 109 -26.43 5.01 -23.50
C ALA A 109 -27.73 4.19 -23.44
N THR A 110 -27.62 2.88 -23.16
CA THR A 110 -28.77 1.95 -23.02
C THR A 110 -29.18 1.74 -21.55
N GLU A 111 -30.44 1.37 -21.30
CA GLU A 111 -31.04 1.29 -19.95
C GLU A 111 -30.38 0.28 -18.98
N ASP A 112 -29.80 -0.83 -19.49
CA ASP A 112 -29.13 -1.84 -18.66
C ASP A 112 -27.83 -1.32 -17.98
N THR A 113 -27.44 -0.07 -18.24
CA THR A 113 -26.17 0.51 -17.77
C THR A 113 -26.31 1.23 -16.42
N TYR A 114 -27.50 1.70 -16.02
CA TYR A 114 -27.64 2.65 -14.89
C TYR A 114 -27.34 2.05 -13.53
N GLU A 115 -27.93 0.90 -13.18
CA GLU A 115 -27.75 0.29 -11.87
C GLU A 115 -26.31 -0.21 -11.67
N THR A 116 -25.69 -0.75 -12.71
CA THR A 116 -24.28 -1.15 -12.68
C THR A 116 -23.37 0.06 -12.47
N LEU A 117 -23.57 1.15 -13.22
CA LEU A 117 -22.77 2.37 -13.05
C LEU A 117 -22.92 2.96 -11.64
N LEU A 118 -24.16 3.04 -11.13
CA LEU A 118 -24.41 3.56 -9.79
C LEU A 118 -23.83 2.64 -8.70
N GLY A 119 -23.95 1.32 -8.88
CA GLY A 119 -23.38 0.32 -7.98
C GLY A 119 -21.86 0.40 -7.89
N ASP A 120 -21.18 0.54 -9.04
CA ASP A 120 -19.72 0.67 -9.09
C ASP A 120 -19.23 1.94 -8.40
N VAL A 121 -20.00 3.04 -8.48
CA VAL A 121 -19.64 4.33 -7.87
C VAL A 121 -19.64 4.29 -6.34
N VAL A 122 -20.48 3.46 -5.70
CA VAL A 122 -20.64 3.42 -4.23
C VAL A 122 -19.30 3.23 -3.50
N GLY A 123 -18.40 2.42 -4.05
CA GLY A 123 -17.08 2.15 -3.47
C GLY A 123 -15.96 3.12 -3.88
N HIS A 124 -16.25 4.14 -4.69
CA HIS A 124 -15.20 4.96 -5.32
C HIS A 124 -15.43 6.47 -5.19
N SER A 125 -16.68 6.94 -5.22
CA SER A 125 -16.96 8.39 -5.19
C SER A 125 -18.27 8.74 -4.50
N ARG A 126 -18.34 9.95 -3.94
CA ARG A 126 -19.59 10.63 -3.57
C ARG A 126 -19.93 11.80 -4.50
N VAL A 127 -19.04 12.18 -5.41
CA VAL A 127 -19.27 13.25 -6.40
C VAL A 127 -19.30 12.64 -7.80
N ILE A 128 -20.41 12.83 -8.50
CA ILE A 128 -20.73 12.16 -9.76
C ILE A 128 -21.00 13.23 -10.81
N LEU A 129 -20.16 13.29 -11.84
CA LEU A 129 -20.36 14.19 -12.98
C LEU A 129 -21.10 13.45 -14.09
N LEU A 130 -22.22 14.00 -14.53
CA LEU A 130 -23.10 13.45 -15.55
C LEU A 130 -22.99 14.27 -16.84
N PHE A 131 -22.31 13.69 -17.83
CA PHE A 131 -22.27 14.19 -19.20
C PHE A 131 -23.24 13.40 -20.05
N ALA A 132 -24.51 13.79 -20.04
CA ALA A 132 -25.56 13.10 -20.77
C ALA A 132 -26.72 14.05 -21.10
N ASN A 133 -27.56 13.63 -22.04
CA ASN A 133 -28.78 14.37 -22.37
C ASN A 133 -29.75 14.41 -21.17
N ALA A 134 -30.70 15.35 -21.19
CA ALA A 134 -31.61 15.60 -20.09
C ALA A 134 -32.44 14.38 -19.67
N THR A 135 -32.83 13.54 -20.63
CA THR A 135 -33.62 12.32 -20.37
C THR A 135 -32.78 11.27 -19.64
N ILE A 136 -31.53 11.05 -20.07
CA ILE A 136 -30.60 10.14 -19.41
C ILE A 136 -30.29 10.63 -17.99
N VAL A 137 -30.05 11.93 -17.80
CA VAL A 137 -29.84 12.49 -16.46
C VAL A 137 -31.06 12.26 -15.57
N ARG A 138 -32.29 12.50 -16.07
CA ARG A 138 -33.51 12.25 -15.30
C ARG A 138 -33.64 10.78 -14.91
N ASN A 139 -33.40 9.85 -15.84
CA ASN A 139 -33.48 8.42 -15.58
C ASN A 139 -32.41 7.98 -14.57
N MET A 140 -31.16 8.43 -14.72
CA MET A 140 -30.08 8.16 -13.75
C MET A 140 -30.47 8.61 -12.34
N MET A 141 -31.04 9.82 -12.21
CA MET A 141 -31.50 10.32 -10.90
C MET A 141 -32.66 9.51 -10.33
N LEU A 142 -33.57 8.98 -11.16
CA LEU A 142 -34.66 8.11 -10.71
C LEU A 142 -34.15 6.75 -10.21
N HIS A 143 -33.14 6.17 -10.87
CA HIS A 143 -32.47 4.95 -10.40
C HIS A 143 -31.69 5.21 -9.11
N ALA A 144 -30.93 6.31 -9.04
CA ALA A 144 -30.26 6.73 -7.82
C ALA A 144 -31.22 6.89 -6.64
N PHE A 145 -32.39 7.50 -6.87
CA PHE A 145 -33.44 7.62 -5.85
C PHE A 145 -33.96 6.25 -5.39
N SER A 146 -34.17 5.34 -6.34
CA SER A 146 -34.65 3.97 -6.04
C SER A 146 -33.63 3.16 -5.25
N LEU A 147 -32.34 3.43 -5.43
CA LEU A 147 -31.22 2.86 -4.67
C LEU A 147 -30.92 3.60 -3.35
N GLY A 148 -31.65 4.67 -3.02
CA GLY A 148 -31.40 5.49 -1.83
C GLY A 148 -30.18 6.40 -1.91
N MET A 149 -29.60 6.59 -3.10
CA MET A 149 -28.38 7.39 -3.33
C MET A 149 -28.66 8.89 -3.54
N THR A 150 -29.83 9.38 -3.14
CA THR A 150 -30.22 10.81 -3.19
C THR A 150 -30.70 11.31 -1.82
N ASP A 151 -30.22 10.67 -0.76
CA ASP A 151 -30.59 10.90 0.63
C ASP A 151 -29.81 12.04 1.31
N GLY A 152 -28.75 12.52 0.66
CA GLY A 152 -27.89 13.59 1.15
C GLY A 152 -26.41 13.25 1.14
N GLU A 153 -26.04 12.00 0.87
CA GLU A 153 -24.64 11.55 0.91
C GLU A 153 -23.91 11.70 -0.42
N TYR A 154 -24.62 11.83 -1.54
CA TYR A 154 -24.05 11.95 -2.89
C TYR A 154 -24.30 13.32 -3.51
N VAL A 155 -23.35 13.80 -4.32
CA VAL A 155 -23.43 14.98 -5.18
C VAL A 155 -23.50 14.57 -6.64
N TYR A 156 -24.58 14.93 -7.33
CA TYR A 156 -24.67 14.80 -8.77
C TYR A 156 -24.50 16.16 -9.42
N LEU A 157 -23.62 16.25 -10.42
CA LEU A 157 -23.35 17.42 -11.23
C LEU A 157 -23.69 17.10 -12.67
N ALA A 158 -24.83 17.60 -13.18
CA ALA A 158 -25.15 17.48 -14.60
C ALA A 158 -24.62 18.69 -15.37
N VAL A 159 -24.20 18.47 -16.61
CA VAL A 159 -23.77 19.54 -17.50
C VAL A 159 -24.86 19.83 -18.53
N GLU A 160 -25.44 21.02 -18.46
CA GLU A 160 -26.38 21.58 -19.44
C GLU A 160 -25.84 22.96 -19.83
N LEU A 161 -24.85 23.02 -20.72
CA LEU A 161 -24.14 24.26 -21.05
C LEU A 161 -25.08 25.37 -21.51
N PHE A 162 -26.07 25.04 -22.34
CA PHE A 162 -27.11 25.94 -22.80
C PHE A 162 -28.33 25.13 -23.20
N ARG A 163 -29.49 25.78 -23.22
CA ARG A 163 -30.74 25.11 -23.63
C ARG A 163 -30.73 24.83 -25.13
N SER A 164 -30.93 23.58 -25.50
CA SER A 164 -31.05 23.17 -26.89
C SER A 164 -31.88 21.90 -27.02
N ASN A 165 -32.60 21.79 -28.13
CA ASN A 165 -33.31 20.57 -28.49
C ASN A 165 -32.35 19.36 -28.67
N TYR A 166 -31.07 19.62 -28.94
CA TYR A 166 -30.05 18.57 -29.13
C TYR A 166 -29.81 17.76 -27.85
N TRP A 167 -29.62 18.44 -26.71
CA TRP A 167 -29.35 17.79 -25.41
C TRP A 167 -30.63 17.56 -24.58
N GLY A 168 -31.76 18.10 -25.03
CA GLY A 168 -32.99 18.17 -24.25
C GLY A 168 -32.91 19.22 -23.14
N GLU A 169 -34.04 19.48 -22.48
CA GLU A 169 -34.10 20.41 -21.37
C GLU A 169 -34.14 19.66 -20.04
N LEU A 170 -33.21 20.00 -19.15
CA LEU A 170 -33.10 19.34 -17.86
C LEU A 170 -34.23 19.77 -16.92
N ARG A 171 -35.30 18.97 -16.92
CA ARG A 171 -36.49 19.18 -16.09
C ARG A 171 -36.80 17.91 -15.31
N TRP A 172 -37.28 18.08 -14.07
CA TRP A 172 -37.74 16.95 -13.26
C TRP A 172 -39.12 16.44 -13.71
N LYS A 173 -39.97 17.34 -14.23
CA LYS A 173 -41.37 17.08 -14.57
C LYS A 173 -41.56 16.70 -16.03
N TYR A 174 -41.98 15.47 -16.28
CA TYR A 174 -42.26 14.89 -17.60
C TYR A 174 -43.74 14.49 -17.76
N ASP A 175 -44.59 14.85 -16.78
CA ASP A 175 -46.01 14.49 -16.70
C ASP A 175 -46.23 12.96 -16.67
N ASP A 176 -45.33 12.25 -15.98
CA ASP A 176 -45.39 10.81 -15.76
C ASP A 176 -45.62 10.43 -14.28
N THR A 177 -45.76 9.14 -14.00
CA THR A 177 -46.00 8.62 -12.65
C THR A 177 -44.84 8.80 -11.66
N ARG A 178 -43.63 9.11 -12.15
CA ARG A 178 -42.38 9.21 -11.40
C ARG A 178 -41.94 10.65 -11.15
N ASP A 179 -42.71 11.65 -11.60
CA ASP A 179 -42.38 13.08 -11.44
C ASP A 179 -42.10 13.48 -9.99
N ARG A 180 -42.83 12.92 -9.02
CA ARG A 180 -42.59 13.21 -7.61
C ARG A 180 -41.25 12.65 -7.13
N ASP A 181 -40.90 11.45 -7.55
CA ASP A 181 -39.61 10.83 -7.24
C ASP A 181 -38.47 11.63 -7.88
N ALA A 182 -38.62 12.01 -9.16
CA ALA A 182 -37.65 12.84 -9.87
C ALA A 182 -37.42 14.18 -9.14
N GLN A 183 -38.50 14.85 -8.69
CA GLN A 183 -38.38 16.11 -7.96
C GLN A 183 -37.60 15.95 -6.65
N LEU A 184 -37.79 14.83 -5.94
CA LEU A 184 -37.06 14.54 -4.71
C LEU A 184 -35.60 14.16 -5.00
N ALA A 185 -35.35 13.35 -6.02
CA ALA A 185 -34.03 12.95 -6.48
C ALA A 185 -33.18 14.16 -6.88
N PHE A 186 -33.77 15.11 -7.61
CA PHE A 186 -33.10 16.32 -8.12
C PHE A 186 -32.66 17.29 -7.03
N ARG A 187 -33.05 17.07 -5.77
CA ARG A 187 -32.48 17.81 -4.63
C ARG A 187 -30.99 17.50 -4.45
N SER A 188 -30.57 16.31 -4.87
CA SER A 188 -29.17 15.91 -4.95
C SER A 188 -28.51 16.23 -6.29
N LEU A 189 -29.14 17.05 -7.14
CA LEU A 189 -28.59 17.43 -8.44
C LEU A 189 -28.29 18.93 -8.48
N ALA A 190 -27.05 19.27 -8.83
CA ALA A 190 -26.70 20.60 -9.30
C ALA A 190 -26.36 20.57 -10.79
N VAL A 191 -26.59 21.69 -11.46
CA VAL A 191 -26.49 21.79 -12.92
C VAL A 191 -25.48 22.86 -13.28
N ILE A 192 -24.44 22.50 -14.02
CA ILE A 192 -23.44 23.41 -14.56
C ILE A 192 -23.93 23.88 -15.93
N ALA A 193 -24.06 25.20 -16.09
CA ALA A 193 -24.47 25.84 -17.33
C ALA A 193 -23.57 27.04 -17.64
N LEU A 194 -23.57 27.52 -18.89
CA LEU A 194 -23.03 28.83 -19.22
C LEU A 194 -23.91 29.90 -18.58
N TYR A 195 -23.27 30.96 -18.10
CA TYR A 195 -23.96 32.15 -17.64
C TYR A 195 -24.27 33.03 -18.86
N GLU A 196 -25.55 33.22 -19.13
CA GLU A 196 -26.05 34.08 -20.22
C GLU A 196 -26.69 35.34 -19.62
N ASP A 197 -26.26 36.52 -20.11
CA ASP A 197 -26.86 37.81 -19.73
C ASP A 197 -27.95 38.19 -20.73
N HIS A 198 -29.21 37.89 -20.38
CA HIS A 198 -30.36 38.19 -21.21
C HIS A 198 -30.85 39.64 -21.01
N ASN A 199 -30.03 40.58 -21.43
CA ASN A 199 -30.39 41.99 -21.45
C ASN A 199 -31.30 42.35 -22.66
N GLN A 200 -31.72 43.61 -22.73
CA GLN A 200 -32.60 44.09 -23.82
C GLN A 200 -31.96 44.00 -25.21
N PHE A 201 -30.64 44.16 -25.32
CA PHE A 201 -29.92 44.06 -26.60
C PHE A 201 -29.99 42.64 -27.15
N PHE A 202 -29.73 41.64 -26.29
CA PHE A 202 -29.88 40.24 -26.66
C PHE A 202 -31.33 39.90 -27.06
N ALA A 203 -32.32 40.42 -26.34
CA ALA A 203 -33.73 40.15 -26.63
C ALA A 203 -34.15 40.64 -28.03
N GLU A 204 -33.74 41.85 -28.43
CA GLU A 204 -34.01 42.37 -29.78
C GLU A 204 -33.20 41.63 -30.86
N PHE A 205 -31.93 41.28 -30.57
CA PHE A 205 -31.13 40.42 -31.45
C PHE A 205 -31.82 39.09 -31.71
N ALA A 206 -32.22 38.36 -30.66
CA ALA A 206 -32.86 37.06 -30.79
C ALA A 206 -34.16 37.13 -31.59
N LYS A 207 -34.96 38.18 -31.38
CA LYS A 207 -36.20 38.43 -32.14
C LYS A 207 -35.92 38.64 -33.64
N GLU A 208 -34.90 39.43 -33.99
CA GLU A 208 -34.55 39.67 -35.39
C GLU A 208 -33.92 38.43 -36.05
N VAL A 209 -33.08 37.67 -35.34
CA VAL A 209 -32.56 36.38 -35.79
C VAL A 209 -33.69 35.42 -36.14
N LYS A 210 -34.66 35.22 -35.25
CA LYS A 210 -35.82 34.33 -35.51
C LYS A 210 -36.63 34.79 -36.72
N LYS A 211 -36.85 36.10 -36.85
CA LYS A 211 -37.59 36.68 -37.98
C LYS A 211 -36.87 36.49 -39.32
N ARG A 212 -35.56 36.77 -39.38
CA ARG A 212 -34.75 36.65 -40.60
C ARG A 212 -34.51 35.19 -40.99
N SER A 213 -34.30 34.30 -40.02
CA SER A 213 -34.14 32.86 -40.25
C SER A 213 -35.35 32.27 -40.98
N ARG A 214 -36.56 32.60 -40.52
CA ARG A 214 -37.80 32.17 -41.18
C ARG A 214 -37.94 32.75 -42.59
N LYS A 215 -37.54 34.02 -42.78
CA LYS A 215 -37.75 34.74 -44.05
C LYS A 215 -36.74 34.35 -45.14
N LYS A 216 -35.48 34.11 -44.78
CA LYS A 216 -34.35 33.96 -45.74
C LYS A 216 -33.73 32.56 -45.73
N TYR A 217 -33.79 31.83 -44.62
CA TYR A 217 -33.00 30.61 -44.43
C TYR A 217 -33.82 29.34 -44.24
N ASP A 218 -35.15 29.44 -44.37
CA ASP A 218 -36.05 28.29 -44.23
C ASP A 218 -35.81 27.53 -42.92
N TYR A 219 -35.59 28.29 -41.84
CA TYR A 219 -35.47 27.78 -40.48
C TYR A 219 -36.50 28.47 -39.59
N ASN A 220 -37.37 27.69 -38.98
CA ASN A 220 -38.39 28.19 -38.07
C ASN A 220 -38.07 27.74 -36.66
N TYR A 221 -37.61 28.67 -35.83
CA TYR A 221 -37.43 28.42 -34.41
C TYR A 221 -38.76 28.00 -33.80
N GLY A 222 -38.74 26.91 -33.01
CA GLY A 222 -39.91 26.46 -32.27
C GLY A 222 -40.45 27.54 -31.33
N THR A 223 -41.73 27.44 -30.94
CA THR A 223 -42.40 28.42 -30.06
C THR A 223 -41.63 28.68 -28.76
N PHE A 224 -40.98 27.64 -28.23
CA PHE A 224 -40.19 27.68 -27.00
C PHE A 224 -38.68 27.57 -27.25
N GLU A 225 -38.24 27.51 -28.51
CA GLU A 225 -36.81 27.42 -28.84
C GLU A 225 -36.16 28.80 -28.70
N GLU A 226 -35.12 28.88 -27.87
CA GLU A 226 -34.32 30.09 -27.67
C GLU A 226 -33.19 30.15 -28.70
N VAL A 227 -32.68 31.37 -28.95
CA VAL A 227 -31.44 31.55 -29.72
C VAL A 227 -30.31 31.19 -28.79
N ASP A 228 -29.62 30.09 -29.07
CA ASP A 228 -28.60 29.57 -28.16
C ASP A 228 -27.23 30.24 -28.34
N PHE A 229 -26.35 29.88 -27.42
CA PHE A 229 -24.98 30.34 -27.33
C PHE A 229 -24.12 30.07 -28.61
N ILE A 230 -24.44 29.04 -29.40
CA ILE A 230 -23.68 28.75 -30.63
C ILE A 230 -24.01 29.79 -31.71
N VAL A 231 -25.28 30.17 -31.82
CA VAL A 231 -25.73 31.21 -32.76
C VAL A 231 -25.12 32.57 -32.41
N THR A 232 -25.05 32.92 -31.13
CA THR A 232 -24.38 34.16 -30.69
C THR A 232 -22.88 34.11 -30.92
N SER A 233 -22.25 32.93 -30.77
CA SER A 233 -20.81 32.76 -31.01
C SER A 233 -20.42 33.02 -32.45
N PHE A 234 -21.24 32.65 -33.45
CA PHE A 234 -21.00 33.01 -34.84
C PHE A 234 -21.07 34.53 -35.08
N TYR A 235 -22.01 35.22 -34.43
CA TYR A 235 -22.10 36.67 -34.49
C TYR A 235 -20.84 37.33 -33.89
N ASP A 236 -20.49 36.92 -32.67
CA ASP A 236 -19.34 37.44 -31.92
C ASP A 236 -18.01 37.16 -32.63
N ALA A 237 -17.85 36.02 -33.29
CA ALA A 237 -16.67 35.67 -34.08
C ALA A 237 -16.41 36.68 -35.20
N ILE A 238 -17.47 37.11 -35.90
CA ILE A 238 -17.37 38.10 -36.98
C ILE A 238 -17.09 39.49 -36.42
N VAL A 239 -17.71 39.85 -35.29
CA VAL A 239 -17.42 41.12 -34.58
C VAL A 239 -15.98 41.17 -34.12
N LEU A 240 -15.45 40.08 -33.53
CA LEU A 240 -14.06 39.95 -33.12
C LEU A 240 -13.13 40.17 -34.31
N TYR A 241 -13.32 39.40 -35.38
CA TYR A 241 -12.49 39.53 -36.58
C TYR A 241 -12.56 40.94 -37.19
N ALA A 242 -13.75 41.49 -37.38
CA ALA A 242 -13.91 42.81 -37.98
C ALA A 242 -13.25 43.92 -37.15
N ARG A 243 -13.36 43.83 -35.81
CA ARG A 243 -12.71 44.78 -34.90
C ARG A 243 -11.20 44.67 -34.95
N THR A 244 -10.65 43.46 -35.00
CA THR A 244 -9.22 43.23 -35.19
C THR A 244 -8.74 43.82 -36.51
N ILE A 245 -9.45 43.58 -37.61
CA ILE A 245 -9.10 44.16 -38.93
C ILE A 245 -9.12 45.69 -38.90
N ALA A 246 -10.15 46.29 -38.30
CA ALA A 246 -10.25 47.74 -38.18
C ALA A 246 -9.08 48.33 -37.37
N GLU A 247 -8.68 47.67 -36.28
CA GLU A 247 -7.55 48.11 -35.47
C GLU A 247 -6.20 47.92 -36.19
N THR A 248 -6.00 46.78 -36.87
CA THR A 248 -4.80 46.53 -37.68
C THR A 248 -4.66 47.57 -38.79
N ASP A 249 -5.73 47.91 -39.50
CA ASP A 249 -5.72 48.97 -40.52
C ASP A 249 -5.39 50.35 -39.91
N ARG A 250 -6.01 50.67 -38.77
CA ARG A 250 -5.80 51.94 -38.06
C ARG A 250 -4.33 52.19 -37.69
N ILE A 251 -3.58 51.14 -37.37
CA ILE A 251 -2.16 51.22 -37.03
C ILE A 251 -1.23 51.02 -38.24
N GLY A 252 -1.78 50.88 -39.45
CA GLY A 252 -1.02 50.68 -40.69
C GLY A 252 -0.44 49.27 -40.85
N GLY A 253 -1.01 48.28 -40.19
CA GLY A 253 -0.62 46.87 -40.30
C GLY A 253 -1.17 46.19 -41.56
N ASN A 254 -0.63 45.01 -41.88
CA ASN A 254 -1.13 44.21 -42.99
C ASN A 254 -2.37 43.39 -42.57
N ILE A 255 -3.56 43.81 -43.03
CA ILE A 255 -4.83 43.12 -42.76
C ILE A 255 -4.98 41.73 -43.42
N THR A 256 -4.02 41.34 -44.27
CA THR A 256 -3.96 40.03 -44.92
C THR A 256 -2.92 39.08 -44.32
N ASP A 257 -2.16 39.54 -43.32
CA ASP A 257 -1.17 38.74 -42.62
C ASP A 257 -1.85 37.87 -41.55
N GLY A 258 -2.23 36.67 -41.96
CA GLY A 258 -3.08 35.78 -41.17
C GLY A 258 -2.55 35.46 -39.76
N PRO A 259 -1.27 35.07 -39.59
CA PRO A 259 -0.68 34.82 -38.26
C PRO A 259 -0.74 36.05 -37.35
N SER A 260 -0.41 37.24 -37.87
CA SER A 260 -0.49 38.48 -37.08
C SER A 260 -1.91 38.83 -36.69
N ILE A 261 -2.90 38.57 -37.56
CA ILE A 261 -4.32 38.76 -37.25
C ILE A 261 -4.78 37.76 -36.17
N ALA A 262 -4.39 36.49 -36.28
CA ALA A 262 -4.68 35.48 -35.25
C ALA A 262 -4.11 35.89 -33.89
N ASP A 263 -2.85 36.29 -33.86
CA ASP A 263 -2.16 36.76 -32.66
C ASP A 263 -2.84 37.98 -32.04
N SER A 264 -3.31 38.91 -32.88
CA SER A 264 -4.03 40.13 -32.44
C SER A 264 -5.43 39.86 -31.88
N MET A 265 -6.01 38.69 -32.15
CA MET A 265 -7.29 38.25 -31.56
C MET A 265 -7.11 37.60 -30.18
N ARG A 266 -5.89 37.20 -29.81
CA ARG A 266 -5.62 36.59 -28.49
C ARG A 266 -5.50 37.64 -27.39
N ASN A 267 -5.75 37.21 -26.15
CA ASN A 267 -5.63 38.03 -24.95
C ASN A 267 -6.35 39.39 -25.08
N THR A 268 -7.57 39.34 -25.59
CA THR A 268 -8.37 40.53 -25.89
C THR A 268 -9.74 40.45 -25.24
N SER A 269 -10.25 41.62 -24.84
CA SER A 269 -11.58 41.77 -24.27
C SER A 269 -12.32 42.86 -25.07
N ILE A 270 -13.38 42.47 -25.77
CA ILE A 270 -14.15 43.40 -26.61
C ILE A 270 -15.62 43.38 -26.21
N MET A 271 -16.26 44.56 -26.17
CA MET A 271 -17.70 44.65 -25.93
C MET A 271 -18.46 44.26 -27.20
N SER A 272 -19.32 43.24 -27.10
CA SER A 272 -20.27 42.85 -28.14
C SER A 272 -21.46 43.81 -28.15
N PRO A 273 -22.03 44.16 -29.32
CA PRO A 273 -23.27 44.93 -29.39
C PRO A 273 -24.48 44.17 -28.82
N LEU A 274 -24.32 42.87 -28.53
CA LEU A 274 -25.30 42.06 -27.80
C LEU A 274 -25.31 42.34 -26.29
N GLY A 275 -24.42 43.22 -25.81
CA GLY A 275 -24.40 43.72 -24.43
C GLY A 275 -23.56 42.90 -23.45
N HIS A 276 -22.74 41.96 -23.96
CA HIS A 276 -21.77 41.19 -23.16
C HIS A 276 -20.33 41.38 -23.65
N VAL A 277 -19.36 41.00 -22.83
CA VAL A 277 -17.94 41.04 -23.18
C VAL A 277 -17.52 39.72 -23.82
N ILE A 278 -16.81 39.80 -24.95
CA ILE A 278 -16.10 38.68 -25.58
C ILE A 278 -14.68 38.71 -25.03
N ASN A 279 -14.34 37.74 -24.17
CA ASN A 279 -13.01 37.58 -23.61
C ASN A 279 -12.31 36.41 -24.30
N ILE A 280 -11.16 36.67 -24.92
CA ILE A 280 -10.28 35.67 -25.52
C ILE A 280 -9.00 35.64 -24.70
N ASP A 281 -8.58 34.46 -24.25
CA ASP A 281 -7.38 34.28 -23.44
C ASP A 281 -6.09 34.23 -24.28
N LEU A 282 -4.97 33.95 -23.61
CA LEU A 282 -3.63 33.89 -24.22
C LEU A 282 -3.49 32.75 -25.24
N ASP A 283 -4.28 31.68 -25.13
CA ASP A 283 -4.25 30.53 -26.04
C ASP A 283 -5.17 30.74 -27.24
N GLY A 284 -6.02 31.78 -27.21
CA GLY A 284 -6.97 32.10 -28.26
C GLY A 284 -8.35 31.50 -28.01
N ASP A 285 -8.61 31.00 -26.80
CA ASP A 285 -9.88 30.39 -26.43
C ASP A 285 -10.80 31.40 -25.75
N ARG A 286 -12.11 31.25 -26.00
CA ARG A 286 -13.11 32.13 -25.43
C ARG A 286 -13.36 31.76 -23.96
N SER A 287 -13.04 32.68 -23.07
CA SER A 287 -13.32 32.56 -21.63
C SER A 287 -14.78 32.87 -21.33
N HIS A 288 -15.44 31.96 -20.61
CA HIS A 288 -16.85 32.09 -20.22
C HIS A 288 -17.04 32.15 -18.72
N ALA A 289 -18.12 32.81 -18.32
CA ALA A 289 -18.68 32.63 -16.99
C ALA A 289 -19.62 31.42 -17.00
N TYR A 290 -19.52 30.58 -15.97
CA TYR A 290 -20.39 29.45 -15.72
C TYR A 290 -21.29 29.76 -14.52
N THR A 291 -22.46 29.14 -14.48
CA THR A 291 -23.35 29.16 -13.33
C THR A 291 -23.65 27.73 -12.89
N VAL A 292 -23.68 27.52 -11.57
CA VAL A 292 -24.11 26.28 -10.95
C VAL A 292 -25.48 26.50 -10.35
N LYS A 293 -26.47 25.75 -10.85
CA LYS A 293 -27.87 25.88 -10.51
C LYS A 293 -28.33 24.74 -9.61
N GLN A 294 -29.29 25.00 -8.72
CA GLN A 294 -29.97 23.98 -7.93
C GLN A 294 -31.49 24.09 -8.06
N LEU A 295 -32.19 22.96 -8.01
CA LEU A 295 -33.65 22.92 -8.04
C LEU A 295 -34.23 23.59 -6.78
N SER A 296 -35.02 24.65 -6.98
CA SER A 296 -35.82 25.25 -5.93
C SER A 296 -37.15 24.51 -5.78
N LEU A 297 -37.39 23.93 -4.61
CA LEU A 297 -38.64 23.22 -4.32
C LEU A 297 -39.87 24.14 -4.25
N ILE A 298 -39.65 25.43 -4.00
CA ILE A 298 -40.72 26.44 -3.94
C ILE A 298 -41.21 26.76 -5.34
N THR A 299 -40.29 27.00 -6.27
CA THR A 299 -40.62 27.42 -7.64
C THR A 299 -40.73 26.26 -8.62
N GLY A 300 -40.18 25.09 -8.27
CA GLY A 300 -40.03 23.94 -9.16
C GLY A 300 -39.01 24.17 -10.29
N LYS A 301 -38.17 25.20 -10.21
CA LYS A 301 -37.20 25.58 -11.25
C LYS A 301 -35.78 25.60 -10.70
N PHE A 302 -34.82 25.36 -11.58
CA PHE A 302 -33.40 25.58 -11.28
C PHE A 302 -33.12 27.07 -11.09
N GLN A 303 -32.40 27.40 -10.02
CA GLN A 303 -31.98 28.75 -9.66
C GLN A 303 -30.46 28.80 -9.54
N ASP A 304 -29.85 29.91 -9.97
CA ASP A 304 -28.42 30.13 -9.85
C ASP A 304 -28.01 30.22 -8.38
N ILE A 305 -26.98 29.45 -7.99
CA ILE A 305 -26.41 29.46 -6.64
C ILE A 305 -25.01 30.07 -6.64
N LEU A 306 -24.23 29.76 -7.67
CA LEU A 306 -22.84 30.18 -7.81
C LEU A 306 -22.57 30.56 -9.27
N ARG A 307 -22.02 31.74 -9.51
CA ARG A 307 -21.42 32.14 -10.79
C ARG A 307 -19.91 32.15 -10.67
N ILE A 308 -19.23 31.51 -11.61
CA ILE A 308 -17.77 31.44 -11.69
C ILE A 308 -17.34 32.09 -13.00
N ASN A 309 -16.56 33.16 -12.93
CA ASN A 309 -15.95 33.79 -14.08
C ASN A 309 -14.47 33.43 -14.13
N TYR A 310 -14.11 32.56 -15.07
CA TYR A 310 -12.75 32.04 -15.19
C TYR A 310 -11.74 33.11 -15.64
N HIS A 311 -12.20 34.11 -16.41
CA HIS A 311 -11.32 35.14 -16.97
C HIS A 311 -10.63 35.99 -15.89
N ASN A 312 -11.37 36.31 -14.82
CA ASN A 312 -10.90 37.15 -13.72
C ASN A 312 -10.84 36.40 -12.36
N ASN A 313 -11.04 35.07 -12.38
CA ASN A 313 -11.16 34.23 -11.18
C ASN A 313 -12.18 34.75 -10.14
N GLU A 314 -13.28 35.33 -10.62
CA GLU A 314 -14.34 35.86 -9.76
C GLU A 314 -15.40 34.78 -9.48
N GLU A 315 -15.71 34.59 -8.20
CA GLU A 315 -16.81 33.76 -7.74
C GLU A 315 -17.89 34.62 -7.07
N ILE A 316 -19.13 34.50 -7.53
CA ILE A 316 -20.29 35.20 -6.98
C ILE A 316 -21.32 34.20 -6.50
N TRP A 317 -21.58 34.23 -5.20
CA TRP A 317 -22.56 33.38 -4.53
C TRP A 317 -23.89 34.11 -4.41
N TYR A 318 -24.93 33.59 -5.04
CA TYR A 318 -26.31 34.09 -4.91
C TYR A 318 -27.06 33.44 -3.74
N GLY A 319 -26.56 32.32 -3.24
CA GLY A 319 -27.15 31.57 -2.14
C GLY A 319 -26.24 30.47 -1.62
N LYS A 320 -26.83 29.51 -0.89
CA LYS A 320 -26.14 28.29 -0.43
C LYS A 320 -26.84 27.08 -1.01
N PHE A 321 -26.08 26.04 -1.33
CA PHE A 321 -26.65 24.75 -1.69
C PHE A 321 -27.46 24.17 -0.53
N GLN A 322 -28.68 23.73 -0.82
CA GLN A 322 -29.58 23.07 0.13
C GLN A 322 -29.67 21.60 -0.22
N TRP A 323 -28.88 20.77 0.46
CA TRP A 323 -28.83 19.34 0.15
C TRP A 323 -29.85 18.56 1.00
N PRO A 324 -30.29 17.37 0.58
CA PRO A 324 -31.13 16.53 1.44
C PRO A 324 -30.45 16.25 2.78
N GLY A 325 -31.19 16.45 3.88
CA GLY A 325 -30.73 16.15 5.24
C GLY A 325 -29.67 17.10 5.83
N ARG A 326 -29.20 18.12 5.11
CA ARG A 326 -28.17 19.04 5.61
C ARG A 326 -28.14 20.41 4.93
N ASP A 327 -27.57 21.39 5.63
CA ASP A 327 -27.15 22.65 5.03
C ASP A 327 -25.79 22.48 4.34
N GLY A 328 -25.69 22.82 3.06
CA GLY A 328 -24.48 22.66 2.26
C GLY A 328 -24.27 21.27 1.69
N LEU A 329 -23.19 21.11 0.91
CA LEU A 329 -22.83 19.86 0.22
C LEU A 329 -22.30 18.81 1.22
N PRO A 330 -22.49 17.51 0.96
CA PRO A 330 -21.84 16.45 1.73
C PRO A 330 -20.32 16.41 1.46
N PRO A 331 -19.54 15.78 2.35
CA PRO A 331 -18.14 15.46 2.08
C PRO A 331 -17.98 14.56 0.85
N ASP A 332 -16.85 14.69 0.15
CA ASP A 332 -16.50 13.87 -1.02
C ASP A 332 -16.09 12.43 -0.65
N VAL A 333 -15.71 12.21 0.62
CA VAL A 333 -15.41 10.91 1.20
C VAL A 333 -16.39 10.59 2.33
N PRO A 334 -17.00 9.39 2.37
CA PRO A 334 -17.85 8.99 3.47
C PRO A 334 -17.12 9.05 4.81
N TRP A 335 -17.84 9.29 5.89
CA TRP A 335 -17.24 9.35 7.22
C TRP A 335 -16.49 8.07 7.62
N CYS A 336 -16.96 6.90 7.17
CA CYS A 336 -16.29 5.61 7.37
C CYS A 336 -15.31 5.24 6.24
N GLY A 337 -15.00 6.15 5.31
CA GLY A 337 -14.27 5.82 4.10
C GLY A 337 -15.11 4.96 3.14
N PHE A 338 -14.62 4.77 1.92
CA PHE A 338 -15.33 4.00 0.90
C PHE A 338 -15.34 2.49 1.17
N ASP A 339 -14.30 1.98 1.82
CA ASP A 339 -14.19 0.60 2.29
C ASP A 339 -14.89 0.37 3.64
N GLY A 340 -15.42 1.43 4.25
CA GLY A 340 -16.02 1.39 5.58
C GLY A 340 -15.02 1.24 6.71
N LEU A 341 -13.71 1.29 6.47
CA LEU A 341 -12.65 1.00 7.45
C LEU A 341 -11.97 2.25 8.02
N ALA A 342 -12.40 3.46 7.64
CA ALA A 342 -11.75 4.68 8.11
C ALA A 342 -11.75 4.75 9.65
N LEU A 343 -10.58 5.10 10.20
CA LEU A 343 -10.35 5.14 11.65
C LEU A 343 -11.29 6.13 12.35
N ALA A 344 -11.65 7.24 11.69
CA ALA A 344 -12.58 8.25 12.21
C ALA A 344 -13.95 7.67 12.58
N CYS A 345 -14.42 6.68 11.81
CA CYS A 345 -15.70 6.01 12.04
C CYS A 345 -15.65 5.03 13.21
N HIS A 346 -14.54 4.31 13.35
CA HIS A 346 -14.35 3.34 14.42
C HIS A 346 -13.88 3.97 15.73
N ALA A 347 -13.28 5.16 15.70
CA ALA A 347 -12.86 5.90 16.88
C ALA A 347 -14.05 6.47 17.69
N ALA A 348 -15.23 6.62 17.08
CA ALA A 348 -16.45 7.07 17.75
C ALA A 348 -17.17 5.97 18.55
N VAL A 349 -16.82 4.70 18.34
CA VAL A 349 -17.23 3.61 19.24
C VAL A 349 -16.22 3.56 20.39
N GLY A 350 -16.29 4.56 21.26
CA GLY A 350 -15.51 4.56 22.49
C GLY A 350 -15.81 3.30 23.31
N LEU A 351 -14.79 2.79 24.01
CA LEU A 351 -14.85 1.67 24.97
C LEU A 351 -15.98 1.75 26.01
N ALA A 352 -16.73 2.84 26.07
CA ALA A 352 -17.79 3.12 27.02
C ALA A 352 -19.18 2.52 26.68
N SER A 353 -19.45 2.07 25.45
CA SER A 353 -20.80 1.60 25.06
C SER A 353 -20.96 0.07 24.95
N GLN A 354 -19.94 -0.72 25.29
CA GLN A 354 -20.00 -2.18 25.23
C GLN A 354 -20.16 -2.78 26.65
N PRO A 355 -21.39 -3.14 27.10
CA PRO A 355 -21.59 -3.75 28.42
C PRO A 355 -20.83 -5.07 28.59
N ALA A 356 -20.50 -5.76 27.48
CA ALA A 356 -19.68 -6.96 27.47
C ALA A 356 -18.22 -6.71 27.89
N ALA A 357 -17.64 -5.55 27.56
CA ALA A 357 -16.25 -5.22 27.90
C ALA A 357 -16.09 -4.91 29.40
N ILE A 358 -17.07 -4.23 30.00
CA ILE A 358 -17.09 -3.92 31.44
C ILE A 358 -17.32 -5.21 32.26
N ALA A 359 -18.22 -6.08 31.80
CA ALA A 359 -18.42 -7.41 32.42
C ALA A 359 -17.18 -8.29 32.32
N GLY A 360 -16.49 -8.28 31.18
CA GLY A 360 -15.23 -9.00 30.97
C GLY A 360 -14.09 -8.51 31.89
N LEU A 361 -13.97 -7.19 32.09
CA LEU A 361 -13.00 -6.61 33.02
C LEU A 361 -13.28 -6.97 34.48
N ALA A 362 -14.55 -6.97 34.90
CA ALA A 362 -14.92 -7.38 36.26
C ALA A 362 -14.63 -8.87 36.51
N VAL A 363 -14.96 -9.74 35.56
CA VAL A 363 -14.65 -11.18 35.63
C VAL A 363 -13.14 -11.43 35.59
N GLY A 364 -12.41 -10.70 34.73
CA GLY A 364 -10.95 -10.76 34.65
C GLY A 364 -10.26 -10.32 35.94
N LEU A 365 -10.78 -9.28 36.61
CA LEU A 365 -10.26 -8.83 37.90
C LEU A 365 -10.54 -9.83 39.03
N VAL A 366 -11.70 -10.48 39.03
CA VAL A 366 -12.02 -11.53 40.02
C VAL A 366 -11.16 -12.78 39.79
N ILE A 367 -10.96 -13.21 38.54
CA ILE A 367 -10.11 -14.35 38.20
C ILE A 367 -8.64 -14.05 38.52
N SER A 368 -8.15 -12.85 38.20
CA SER A 368 -6.77 -12.46 38.52
C SER A 368 -6.55 -12.33 40.03
N ALA A 369 -7.49 -11.77 40.79
CA ALA A 369 -7.42 -11.76 42.25
C ALA A 369 -7.43 -13.17 42.85
N ALA A 370 -8.26 -14.08 42.31
CA ALA A 370 -8.28 -15.48 42.72
C ALA A 370 -6.95 -16.20 42.39
N CYS A 371 -6.40 -15.99 41.19
CA CYS A 371 -5.10 -16.53 40.79
C CYS A 371 -3.95 -15.99 41.63
N ILE A 372 -3.99 -14.70 42.01
CA ILE A 372 -3.01 -14.09 42.89
C ILE A 372 -3.14 -14.66 44.31
N ALA A 373 -4.35 -14.83 44.83
CA ALA A 373 -4.58 -15.43 46.15
C ALA A 373 -4.15 -16.91 46.20
N ILE A 374 -4.45 -17.70 45.16
CA ILE A 374 -3.99 -19.08 45.00
C ILE A 374 -2.47 -19.11 44.84
N GLY A 375 -1.89 -18.20 44.04
CA GLY A 375 -0.45 -18.05 43.85
C GLY A 375 0.27 -17.70 45.15
N LEU A 376 -0.28 -16.80 45.97
CA LEU A 376 0.22 -16.45 47.29
C LEU A 376 0.10 -17.63 48.26
N ALA A 377 -1.03 -18.35 48.27
CA ALA A 377 -1.20 -19.55 49.08
C ALA A 377 -0.21 -20.66 48.68
N CYS A 378 -0.01 -20.87 47.37
CA CYS A 378 0.99 -21.78 46.83
C CYS A 378 2.42 -21.32 47.15
N PHE A 379 2.72 -20.02 47.05
CA PHE A 379 4.04 -19.46 47.35
C PHE A 379 4.39 -19.56 48.84
N LEU A 380 3.43 -19.29 49.73
CA LEU A 380 3.60 -19.44 51.18
C LEU A 380 3.73 -20.92 51.54
N SER A 381 2.96 -21.81 50.92
CA SER A 381 3.08 -23.27 51.08
C SER A 381 4.40 -23.82 50.52
N TYR A 382 4.90 -23.24 49.42
CA TYR A 382 6.18 -23.58 48.80
C TYR A 382 7.36 -23.07 49.65
N ARG A 383 7.26 -21.87 50.23
CA ARG A 383 8.25 -21.36 51.21
C ARG A 383 8.29 -22.19 52.48
N ALA A 384 7.15 -22.64 52.99
CA ALA A 384 7.09 -23.55 54.14
C ALA A 384 7.74 -24.92 53.84
N LYS A 385 7.73 -25.38 52.58
CA LYS A 385 8.37 -26.62 52.13
C LYS A 385 9.84 -26.47 51.67
N ARG A 386 10.37 -25.25 51.53
CA ARG A 386 11.73 -24.99 51.02
C ARG A 386 12.84 -25.09 52.07
N GLY A 387 12.50 -25.35 53.34
CA GLY A 387 13.46 -25.50 54.44
C GLY A 387 14.18 -26.85 54.52
N GLN A 388 14.03 -27.76 53.55
CA GLN A 388 14.61 -29.11 53.60
C GLN A 388 15.22 -29.58 52.26
N ILE A 389 16.02 -28.74 51.60
CA ILE A 389 16.86 -29.20 50.48
C ILE A 389 18.31 -29.14 50.95
N ASP A 390 18.91 -30.31 51.16
CA ASP A 390 20.33 -30.42 51.51
C ASP A 390 21.21 -29.88 50.35
N PRO A 391 21.97 -28.79 50.56
CA PRO A 391 22.86 -28.22 49.55
C PRO A 391 24.11 -29.10 49.29
N TYR A 392 24.33 -30.15 50.09
CA TYR A 392 25.45 -31.08 50.02
C TYR A 392 25.06 -32.46 49.48
N TRP A 393 23.94 -32.58 48.74
CA TRP A 393 23.47 -33.83 48.13
C TRP A 393 24.53 -34.60 47.33
N TRP A 394 25.51 -33.87 46.79
CA TRP A 394 26.59 -34.39 45.95
C TRP A 394 27.72 -35.01 46.78
N LYS A 395 27.82 -34.75 48.09
CA LYS A 395 28.93 -35.24 48.90
C LYS A 395 28.75 -36.73 49.18
N VAL A 396 29.75 -37.53 48.80
CA VAL A 396 29.74 -38.97 49.03
C VAL A 396 30.96 -39.40 49.82
N ASP A 397 30.72 -40.13 50.90
CA ASP A 397 31.78 -40.70 51.72
C ASP A 397 32.19 -42.09 51.17
N LEU A 398 33.48 -42.40 51.23
CA LEU A 398 34.06 -43.61 50.62
C LEU A 398 33.49 -44.91 51.22
N ASP A 399 33.09 -44.88 52.49
CA ASP A 399 32.49 -45.99 53.23
C ASP A 399 31.10 -46.39 52.71
N GLN A 400 30.43 -45.50 51.96
CA GLN A 400 29.12 -45.74 51.36
C GLN A 400 29.18 -46.55 50.05
N LEU A 401 30.38 -46.85 49.54
CA LEU A 401 30.59 -47.57 48.28
C LEU A 401 30.90 -49.05 48.48
N GLN A 402 30.16 -49.91 47.77
CA GLN A 402 30.37 -51.37 47.77
C GLN A 402 30.89 -51.85 46.41
N TYR A 403 32.15 -52.30 46.34
CA TYR A 403 32.76 -52.80 45.10
C TYR A 403 32.45 -54.27 44.85
N LYS A 404 32.23 -54.63 43.58
CA LYS A 404 31.75 -55.98 43.19
C LYS A 404 32.83 -57.08 43.20
N ASN A 405 34.09 -56.76 43.54
CA ASN A 405 35.17 -57.73 43.74
C ASN A 405 36.01 -57.39 44.98
N SER A 406 35.62 -57.96 46.12
CA SER A 406 36.22 -57.80 47.45
C SER A 406 37.49 -58.65 47.67
N LYS A 407 38.44 -58.64 46.72
CA LYS A 407 39.77 -59.22 46.92
C LYS A 407 40.83 -58.41 46.16
N ILE A 408 41.14 -57.22 46.66
CA ILE A 408 42.47 -56.57 46.75
C ILE A 408 42.21 -55.18 47.37
N ARG A 409 42.34 -55.09 48.70
CA ARG A 409 43.19 -54.13 49.42
C ARG A 409 42.80 -54.10 50.91
N SER A 410 43.54 -54.89 51.65
CA SER A 410 43.95 -54.59 53.01
C SER A 410 45.35 -53.98 52.91
N LYS A 411 45.53 -52.82 53.55
CA LYS A 411 46.78 -52.16 53.95
C LYS A 411 47.56 -51.38 52.86
N ASN A 412 47.60 -50.05 53.06
CA ASN A 412 48.57 -49.01 52.66
C ASN A 412 49.11 -48.98 51.22
N LEU A 413 49.00 -47.84 50.52
CA LEU A 413 49.88 -47.41 49.41
C LEU A 413 49.46 -45.97 49.00
N GLN A 414 50.17 -44.89 49.34
CA GLN A 414 51.43 -44.41 48.73
C GLN A 414 51.76 -45.06 47.37
N SER A 415 51.80 -44.23 46.32
CA SER A 415 52.25 -44.48 44.94
C SER A 415 51.86 -45.81 44.26
N LEU A 416 50.94 -45.74 43.31
CA LEU A 416 50.91 -46.66 42.17
C LEU A 416 50.63 -45.84 40.90
N GLY A 417 51.71 -45.34 40.31
CA GLY A 417 51.76 -45.19 38.87
C GLY A 417 51.93 -46.56 38.21
N SER A 418 51.46 -46.66 36.96
CA SER A 418 51.76 -47.69 35.96
C SER A 418 51.61 -49.18 36.36
N LEU A 419 50.54 -49.79 35.85
CA LEU A 419 50.57 -51.18 35.36
C LEU A 419 50.15 -51.11 33.88
N SER A 420 51.12 -50.94 32.98
CA SER A 420 51.75 -52.04 32.22
C SER A 420 50.76 -52.78 31.33
N ARG A 421 50.42 -52.12 30.21
CA ARG A 421 49.99 -52.79 28.98
C ARG A 421 51.29 -53.10 28.24
N ASP A 422 51.64 -54.39 28.16
CA ASP A 422 52.88 -54.82 27.55
C ASP A 422 52.89 -54.49 26.04
N LYS A 423 54.06 -54.10 25.57
CA LYS A 423 54.30 -53.36 24.32
C LYS A 423 54.15 -54.21 23.05
N SER A 424 53.63 -53.59 22.00
CA SER A 424 54.28 -53.63 20.69
C SER A 424 54.66 -52.20 20.30
N GLU A 425 55.95 -51.99 20.04
CA GLU A 425 56.61 -50.72 19.84
C GLU A 425 56.25 -50.07 18.49
N THR A 426 55.62 -48.89 18.55
CA THR A 426 55.96 -47.71 17.72
C THR A 426 55.41 -46.47 18.46
N GLY A 427 56.26 -45.48 18.71
CA GLY A 427 56.01 -44.43 19.68
C GLY A 427 54.83 -43.49 19.38
N SER A 428 54.00 -43.23 20.38
CA SER A 428 53.22 -42.01 20.52
C SER A 428 52.95 -41.73 22.01
N LYS A 429 53.14 -40.48 22.45
CA LYS A 429 52.84 -40.04 23.82
C LYS A 429 51.32 -40.05 24.00
N SER A 430 50.77 -40.94 24.83
CA SER A 430 49.32 -41.00 25.07
C SER A 430 48.86 -39.86 25.99
N ASN A 431 47.89 -39.09 25.52
CA ASN A 431 47.25 -37.95 26.16
C ASN A 431 46.61 -38.29 27.52
N LYS A 432 46.77 -37.39 28.51
CA LYS A 432 46.14 -37.46 29.84
C LYS A 432 44.75 -36.82 29.87
N ASN A 433 43.85 -37.19 28.96
CA ASN A 433 42.46 -36.76 29.08
C ASN A 433 41.55 -37.96 29.32
N SER A 434 41.44 -38.30 30.61
CA SER A 434 40.54 -39.34 31.10
C SER A 434 39.13 -38.78 31.15
N SER A 435 38.25 -39.27 30.28
CA SER A 435 36.82 -39.10 30.46
C SER A 435 36.39 -39.74 31.79
N TYR A 436 35.62 -39.02 32.61
CA TYR A 436 35.20 -39.50 33.93
C TYR A 436 34.14 -40.61 33.88
N ALA A 437 33.93 -41.26 32.74
CA ALA A 437 32.95 -42.33 32.57
C ALA A 437 33.57 -43.74 32.50
N SER A 438 34.90 -43.84 32.41
CA SER A 438 35.61 -45.13 32.44
C SER A 438 36.00 -45.49 33.88
N GLY A 439 34.99 -45.69 34.72
CA GLY A 439 35.16 -45.92 36.15
C GLY A 439 34.96 -47.39 36.56
N VAL A 440 35.45 -47.75 37.75
CA VAL A 440 35.20 -49.05 38.36
C VAL A 440 33.74 -49.13 38.81
N MET A 441 33.05 -50.22 38.50
CA MET A 441 31.66 -50.41 38.95
C MET A 441 31.58 -50.66 40.46
N ALA A 442 30.75 -49.89 41.14
CA ALA A 442 30.40 -50.06 42.56
C ALA A 442 28.88 -50.00 42.75
N LYS A 443 28.42 -50.23 43.99
CA LYS A 443 27.06 -49.91 44.42
C LYS A 443 27.09 -48.75 45.41
N TYR A 444 26.19 -47.80 45.20
CA TYR A 444 25.93 -46.67 46.10
C TYR A 444 24.43 -46.60 46.36
N MET A 445 24.01 -46.65 47.63
CA MET A 445 22.58 -46.71 48.02
C MET A 445 21.77 -47.76 47.22
N ASP A 446 22.30 -48.98 47.14
CA ASP A 446 21.77 -50.13 46.37
C ASP A 446 21.65 -49.94 44.84
N LYS A 447 22.12 -48.82 44.29
CA LYS A 447 22.15 -48.57 42.85
C LYS A 447 23.55 -48.81 42.27
N PRO A 448 23.66 -49.46 41.09
CA PRO A 448 24.93 -49.64 40.43
C PRO A 448 25.42 -48.28 39.88
N VAL A 449 26.65 -47.92 40.20
CA VAL A 449 27.29 -46.65 39.80
C VAL A 449 28.69 -46.89 39.26
N SER A 450 29.18 -45.95 38.45
CA SER A 450 30.57 -45.89 38.02
C SER A 450 31.36 -44.98 38.96
N VAL A 451 32.51 -45.46 39.44
CA VAL A 451 33.46 -44.69 40.27
C VAL A 451 34.68 -44.34 39.44
N SER A 452 34.88 -43.06 39.18
CA SER A 452 36.01 -42.56 38.39
C SER A 452 36.95 -41.76 39.26
N ASP A 453 38.17 -42.26 39.43
CA ASP A 453 39.18 -41.62 40.27
C ASP A 453 39.64 -40.29 39.68
N LEU A 454 39.83 -39.29 40.54
CA LEU A 454 40.37 -37.99 40.18
C LEU A 454 41.86 -37.88 40.58
N PRO A 455 42.67 -37.11 39.83
CA PRO A 455 44.04 -36.79 40.23
C PRO A 455 44.09 -36.15 41.63
N LYS A 456 44.92 -36.72 42.50
CA LYS A 456 45.08 -36.25 43.88
C LYS A 456 45.55 -34.79 43.94
N GLY A 457 44.90 -33.98 44.76
CA GLY A 457 45.30 -32.60 45.03
C GLY A 457 45.05 -31.60 43.90
N LEU A 458 44.38 -32.01 42.81
CA LEU A 458 44.17 -31.13 41.64
C LEU A 458 42.91 -30.26 41.78
N TYR A 459 41.79 -30.84 42.20
CA TYR A 459 40.48 -30.17 42.21
C TYR A 459 40.02 -29.89 43.63
N LYS A 460 40.24 -28.67 44.14
CA LYS A 460 39.75 -28.26 45.46
C LYS A 460 38.27 -27.91 45.41
N MET A 461 37.48 -28.41 46.38
CA MET A 461 36.07 -28.06 46.48
C MET A 461 35.89 -26.59 46.88
N THR A 462 35.14 -25.82 46.09
CA THR A 462 34.89 -24.38 46.30
C THR A 462 33.39 -24.07 46.28
N SER A 463 32.98 -22.93 46.84
CA SER A 463 31.57 -22.50 46.83
C SER A 463 31.01 -22.32 45.41
N SER A 464 31.86 -21.98 44.42
CA SER A 464 31.44 -21.91 43.01
C SER A 464 31.17 -23.31 42.45
N MET A 465 32.02 -24.29 42.74
CA MET A 465 31.81 -25.69 42.35
C MET A 465 30.56 -26.27 42.99
N ILE A 466 30.28 -25.95 44.26
CA ILE A 466 29.04 -26.36 44.95
C ILE A 466 27.80 -25.77 44.25
N ARG A 467 27.87 -24.52 43.79
CA ARG A 467 26.79 -23.89 43.02
C ARG A 467 26.58 -24.62 41.69
N GLU A 468 27.65 -24.88 40.96
CA GLU A 468 27.61 -25.62 39.68
C GLU A 468 27.06 -27.05 39.84
N LEU A 469 27.47 -27.77 40.88
CA LEU A 469 26.90 -29.09 41.19
C LEU A 469 25.40 -29.00 41.47
N ASN A 470 24.94 -27.97 42.19
CA ASN A 470 23.51 -27.76 42.41
C ASN A 470 22.74 -27.39 41.13
N GLU A 471 23.36 -26.72 40.16
CA GLU A 471 22.79 -26.49 38.82
C GLU A 471 22.65 -27.82 38.06
N VAL A 472 23.68 -28.68 38.10
CA VAL A 472 23.68 -29.99 37.41
C VAL A 472 22.69 -30.98 38.04
N ARG A 473 22.35 -30.86 39.33
CA ARG A 473 21.39 -31.74 40.03
C ARG A 473 20.03 -31.86 39.32
N ALA A 474 19.57 -30.77 38.71
CA ALA A 474 18.26 -30.70 38.06
C ALA A 474 18.27 -31.21 36.60
N ILE A 475 19.46 -31.51 36.06
CA ILE A 475 19.64 -31.97 34.68
C ILE A 475 19.40 -33.47 34.61
N SER A 476 18.40 -33.89 33.84
CA SER A 476 18.06 -35.30 33.66
C SER A 476 17.61 -35.55 32.22
N HIS A 477 18.47 -36.18 31.43
CA HIS A 477 18.19 -36.52 30.03
C HIS A 477 18.87 -37.85 29.67
N PRO A 478 18.25 -38.72 28.84
CA PRO A 478 18.84 -40.02 28.47
C PRO A 478 20.23 -39.92 27.84
N ASN A 479 20.48 -38.88 27.05
CA ASN A 479 21.76 -38.62 26.37
C ASN A 479 22.72 -37.71 27.15
N LEU A 480 22.46 -37.46 28.43
CA LEU A 480 23.39 -36.75 29.32
C LEU A 480 23.86 -37.69 30.44
N HIS A 481 25.15 -37.66 30.73
CA HIS A 481 25.72 -38.43 31.81
C HIS A 481 25.45 -37.76 33.14
N ARG A 482 24.72 -38.45 34.00
CA ARG A 482 24.33 -37.91 35.29
C ARG A 482 25.43 -38.10 36.33
N ILE A 483 25.83 -36.99 36.95
CA ILE A 483 26.65 -36.98 38.16
C ILE A 483 25.76 -37.30 39.37
N ILE A 484 26.13 -38.36 40.10
CA ILE A 484 25.43 -38.83 41.30
C ILE A 484 26.08 -38.24 42.55
N GLY A 485 27.39 -38.01 42.52
CA GLY A 485 28.11 -37.41 43.64
C GLY A 485 29.61 -37.29 43.40
N VAL A 486 30.29 -36.65 44.33
CA VAL A 486 31.74 -36.41 44.36
C VAL A 486 32.27 -36.76 45.74
N GLY A 487 33.31 -37.59 45.76
CA GLY A 487 34.06 -37.92 46.97
C GLY A 487 35.12 -36.87 47.29
N LEU A 488 35.30 -36.58 48.57
CA LEU A 488 36.33 -35.65 49.05
C LEU A 488 37.40 -36.39 49.84
N ASP A 489 38.64 -35.91 49.80
CA ASP A 489 39.69 -36.31 50.74
C ASP A 489 39.66 -35.47 52.03
N GLU A 490 40.55 -35.80 52.98
CA GLU A 490 40.65 -35.12 54.28
C GLU A 490 41.00 -33.62 54.15
N GLN A 491 41.52 -33.17 53.00
CA GLN A 491 41.91 -31.79 52.72
C GLN A 491 40.88 -31.05 51.84
N ASN A 492 39.67 -31.61 51.64
CA ASN A 492 38.60 -31.11 50.78
C ASN A 492 38.96 -31.03 49.28
N PHE A 493 39.87 -31.86 48.80
CA PHE A 493 40.06 -32.08 47.37
C PHE A 493 39.18 -33.22 46.88
N CYS A 494 38.68 -33.09 45.65
CA CYS A 494 37.85 -34.11 45.01
C CYS A 494 38.72 -35.33 44.70
N SER A 495 38.33 -36.50 45.21
CA SER A 495 39.07 -37.75 45.10
C SER A 495 38.48 -38.68 44.03
N PHE A 496 37.17 -38.72 43.87
CA PHE A 496 36.47 -39.51 42.85
C PHE A 496 35.12 -38.88 42.46
N ILE A 497 34.62 -39.22 41.27
CA ILE A 497 33.26 -38.86 40.81
C ILE A 497 32.42 -40.12 40.69
N LEU A 498 31.17 -40.05 41.16
CA LEU A 498 30.16 -41.06 40.95
C LEU A 498 29.20 -40.63 39.84
N GLY A 499 28.93 -41.53 38.90
CA GLY A 499 27.93 -41.28 37.87
C GLY A 499 27.35 -42.55 37.26
N ASP A 500 26.57 -42.36 36.20
CA ASP A 500 25.97 -43.45 35.43
C ASP A 500 27.05 -44.38 34.83
N ILE A 501 26.72 -45.66 34.65
CA ILE A 501 27.64 -46.66 34.11
C ILE A 501 27.67 -46.63 32.58
N CYS A 502 28.85 -46.41 32.01
CA CYS A 502 29.12 -46.49 30.58
C CYS A 502 30.18 -47.56 30.30
N THR A 503 29.76 -48.75 29.85
CA THR A 503 30.65 -49.92 29.75
C THR A 503 31.43 -50.01 28.44
N LYS A 504 31.13 -49.17 27.45
CA LYS A 504 31.77 -49.21 26.12
C LYS A 504 32.87 -48.17 25.94
N GLY A 505 33.19 -47.43 27.00
CA GLY A 505 34.22 -46.38 26.97
C GLY A 505 33.68 -45.08 26.39
N THR A 506 34.58 -44.28 25.85
CA THR A 506 34.28 -43.05 25.13
C THR A 506 33.82 -43.33 23.71
N LEU A 507 33.27 -42.31 23.06
CA LEU A 507 32.95 -42.38 21.65
C LEU A 507 34.24 -42.59 20.82
N ASP A 508 35.35 -41.95 21.20
CA ASP A 508 36.64 -42.17 20.53
C ASP A 508 37.09 -43.63 20.64
N ASP A 509 36.94 -44.28 21.81
CA ASP A 509 37.25 -45.72 21.97
C ASP A 509 36.38 -46.61 21.04
N VAL A 510 35.14 -46.21 20.79
CA VAL A 510 34.22 -46.91 19.87
C VAL A 510 34.59 -46.66 18.41
N LEU A 511 35.01 -45.45 18.06
CA LEU A 511 35.40 -45.06 16.70
C LEU A 511 36.75 -45.67 16.28
N GLU A 512 37.70 -45.82 17.21
CA GLU A 512 39.01 -46.43 16.96
C GLU A 512 38.97 -47.97 16.93
N ASN A 513 37.87 -48.57 17.37
CA ASN A 513 37.75 -50.02 17.43
C ASN A 513 37.33 -50.62 16.07
N GLU A 514 38.31 -51.13 15.31
CA GLU A 514 38.09 -51.77 14.00
C GLU A 514 37.13 -52.97 14.02
N LEU A 515 36.88 -53.57 15.19
CA LEU A 515 35.91 -54.68 15.32
C LEU A 515 34.45 -54.19 15.30
N ILE A 516 34.21 -52.89 15.49
CA ILE A 516 32.88 -52.30 15.49
C ILE A 516 32.57 -51.77 14.08
N LYS A 517 31.64 -52.41 13.38
CA LYS A 517 31.19 -51.97 12.06
C LYS A 517 30.23 -50.78 12.17
N LEU A 518 30.71 -49.59 11.84
CA LEU A 518 29.92 -48.35 11.82
C LEU A 518 29.19 -48.17 10.48
N ASP A 519 28.04 -48.83 10.33
CA ASP A 519 27.13 -48.57 9.20
C ASP A 519 26.45 -47.19 9.32
N CYS A 520 25.76 -46.76 8.26
CA CYS A 520 25.13 -45.44 8.24
C CYS A 520 24.06 -45.27 9.31
N SER A 521 23.31 -46.33 9.64
CA SER A 521 22.27 -46.30 10.66
C SER A 521 22.84 -46.12 12.06
N PHE A 522 23.95 -46.81 12.36
CA PHE A 522 24.62 -46.68 13.64
C PHE A 522 25.35 -45.33 13.79
N LYS A 523 25.95 -44.80 12.71
CA LYS A 523 26.47 -43.42 12.69
C LYS A 523 25.37 -42.40 12.96
N TYR A 524 24.21 -42.57 12.35
CA TYR A 524 23.07 -41.68 12.55
C TYR A 524 22.57 -41.70 14.00
N SER A 525 22.49 -42.88 14.65
CA SER A 525 22.05 -42.95 16.04
C SER A 525 22.99 -42.19 16.99
N ILE A 526 24.31 -42.28 16.77
CA ILE A 526 25.31 -41.53 17.54
C ILE A 526 25.11 -40.01 17.36
N ILE A 527 24.96 -39.55 16.11
CA ILE A 527 24.74 -38.12 15.80
C ILE A 527 23.45 -37.63 16.45
N LYS A 528 22.39 -38.43 16.40
CA LYS A 528 21.10 -38.12 16.99
C LYS A 528 21.19 -37.99 18.50
N ASP A 529 21.81 -38.96 19.17
CA ASP A 529 21.99 -38.95 20.63
C ASP A 529 22.72 -37.69 21.11
N ILE A 530 23.81 -37.31 20.45
CA ILE A 530 24.58 -36.10 20.78
C ILE A 530 23.72 -34.85 20.55
N SER A 531 22.98 -34.82 19.44
CA SER A 531 22.14 -33.67 19.06
C SER A 531 21.00 -33.44 20.06
N GLU A 532 20.31 -34.51 20.49
CA GLU A 532 19.24 -34.43 21.50
C GLU A 532 19.81 -34.03 22.87
N GLY A 533 20.96 -34.57 23.27
CA GLY A 533 21.65 -34.17 24.51
C GLY A 533 22.08 -32.70 24.52
N MET A 534 22.66 -32.21 23.42
CA MET A 534 23.07 -30.81 23.28
C MET A 534 21.88 -29.86 23.22
N GLY A 535 20.80 -30.23 22.53
CA GLY A 535 19.56 -29.44 22.51
C GLY A 535 18.99 -29.23 23.91
N TYR A 536 18.92 -30.29 24.71
CA TYR A 536 18.49 -30.18 26.10
C TYR A 536 19.42 -29.30 26.95
N LEU A 537 20.74 -29.43 26.79
CA LEU A 537 21.69 -28.57 27.52
C LEU A 537 21.51 -27.09 27.18
N HIS A 538 21.27 -26.77 25.91
CA HIS A 538 21.07 -25.41 25.43
C HIS A 538 19.82 -24.74 25.98
N GLU A 539 18.75 -25.49 26.20
CA GLU A 539 17.52 -25.00 26.82
C GLU A 539 17.58 -24.99 28.35
N SER A 540 18.55 -25.67 28.95
CA SER A 540 18.73 -25.75 30.39
C SER A 540 19.49 -24.55 30.98
N ILE A 541 19.52 -24.43 32.31
CA ILE A 541 20.30 -23.42 33.03
C ILE A 541 21.82 -23.50 32.76
N ILE A 542 22.32 -24.65 32.28
CA ILE A 542 23.72 -24.81 31.90
C ILE A 542 24.03 -24.01 30.64
N GLY A 543 23.08 -23.94 29.69
CA GLY A 543 23.13 -23.19 28.44
C GLY A 543 24.13 -23.71 27.41
N SER A 544 25.33 -24.12 27.80
CA SER A 544 26.35 -24.58 26.85
C SER A 544 27.24 -25.62 27.51
N HIS A 545 27.64 -26.62 26.72
CA HIS A 545 28.60 -27.63 27.14
C HIS A 545 30.02 -27.05 27.30
N GLY A 546 30.41 -26.13 26.43
CA GLY A 546 31.73 -25.49 26.45
C GLY A 546 32.88 -26.29 25.85
N PHE A 547 33.03 -27.57 26.20
CA PHE A 547 34.16 -28.39 25.76
C PHE A 547 33.75 -29.79 25.25
N LEU A 548 32.93 -29.83 24.19
CA LEU A 548 32.43 -31.10 23.63
C LEU A 548 33.51 -31.77 22.77
N THR A 549 33.83 -33.03 23.04
CA THR A 549 34.81 -33.85 22.30
C THR A 549 34.33 -35.31 22.26
N GLY A 550 34.94 -36.15 21.41
CA GLY A 550 34.70 -37.59 21.42
C GLY A 550 35.00 -38.24 22.78
N TYR A 551 36.04 -37.78 23.48
CA TYR A 551 36.35 -38.17 24.86
C TYR A 551 35.26 -37.79 25.87
N ASN A 552 34.60 -36.63 25.68
CA ASN A 552 33.50 -36.19 26.56
C ASN A 552 32.15 -36.80 26.18
N CYS A 553 32.11 -37.74 25.24
CA CYS A 553 30.95 -38.54 24.90
C CYS A 553 31.18 -39.98 25.36
N SER A 554 30.36 -40.49 26.28
CA SER A 554 30.52 -41.83 26.84
C SER A 554 29.41 -42.76 26.38
N VAL A 555 29.75 -44.03 26.14
CA VAL A 555 28.86 -44.98 25.48
C VAL A 555 28.43 -46.06 26.46
N ASP A 556 27.11 -46.21 26.63
CA ASP A 556 26.53 -47.19 27.52
C ASP A 556 26.56 -48.62 26.93
N SER A 557 26.13 -49.61 27.71
CA SER A 557 26.07 -51.02 27.26
C SER A 557 25.19 -51.27 26.03
N ARG A 558 24.28 -50.35 25.70
CA ARG A 558 23.32 -50.41 24.59
C ARG A 558 23.73 -49.48 23.43
N PHE A 559 24.95 -48.97 23.44
CA PHE A 559 25.45 -48.01 22.45
C PHE A 559 24.74 -46.65 22.45
N LEU A 560 24.08 -46.28 23.54
CA LEU A 560 23.54 -44.92 23.71
C LEU A 560 24.66 -43.97 24.09
N VAL A 561 24.77 -42.84 23.39
CA VAL A 561 25.77 -41.81 23.71
C VAL A 561 25.24 -40.88 24.81
N LYS A 562 26.06 -40.71 25.85
CA LYS A 562 25.84 -39.81 26.97
C LYS A 562 26.94 -38.77 27.05
N ILE A 563 26.56 -37.50 26.95
CA ILE A 563 27.49 -36.38 27.03
C ILE A 563 27.90 -36.15 28.49
N THR A 564 29.21 -36.05 28.75
CA THR A 564 29.83 -35.92 30.08
C THR A 564 30.55 -34.59 30.23
N ASN A 565 30.94 -34.23 31.46
CA ASN A 565 31.76 -33.04 31.74
C ASN A 565 31.10 -31.69 31.35
N TYR A 566 29.77 -31.62 31.51
CA TYR A 566 29.01 -30.38 31.37
C TYR A 566 28.75 -29.72 32.73
N GLY A 567 28.60 -28.39 32.75
CA GLY A 567 28.09 -27.62 33.89
C GLY A 567 29.06 -27.40 35.05
N VAL A 568 30.03 -28.29 35.28
CA VAL A 568 31.07 -28.15 36.32
C VAL A 568 32.39 -27.75 35.68
N THR A 569 32.70 -26.45 35.71
CA THR A 569 33.82 -25.86 34.96
C THR A 569 35.18 -26.23 35.55
N ALA A 570 35.22 -26.53 36.84
CA ALA A 570 36.44 -26.84 37.56
C ALA A 570 37.13 -28.14 37.12
N PHE A 571 36.44 -29.03 36.40
CA PHE A 571 37.02 -30.28 35.87
C PHE A 571 37.62 -30.14 34.47
N VAL A 572 37.59 -28.94 33.87
CA VAL A 572 38.24 -28.68 32.59
C VAL A 572 39.67 -28.22 32.84
N ASP A 573 40.65 -28.84 32.17
CA ASP A 573 42.05 -28.43 32.26
C ASP A 573 42.24 -27.03 31.63
N PRO A 574 42.83 -26.06 32.35
CA PRO A 574 43.14 -24.74 31.78
C PRO A 574 44.04 -24.79 30.54
N GLU A 575 44.95 -25.78 30.41
CA GLU A 575 45.80 -25.95 29.22
C GLU A 575 44.96 -26.32 27.99
N ASP A 576 43.92 -27.11 28.19
CA ASP A 576 42.97 -27.46 27.14
C ASP A 576 42.11 -26.26 26.73
N LEU A 577 41.95 -25.23 27.57
CA LEU A 577 41.25 -24.00 27.22
C LEU A 577 42.16 -22.96 26.53
N ALA A 578 43.48 -23.12 26.63
CA ALA A 578 44.44 -22.19 26.05
C ALA A 578 44.48 -22.26 24.52
N PRO A 579 44.83 -21.17 23.83
CA PRO A 579 45.09 -21.20 22.39
C PRO A 579 46.39 -21.96 22.06
N PRO A 580 46.53 -22.49 20.83
CA PRO A 580 47.79 -23.06 20.38
C PRO A 580 48.91 -22.00 20.30
N GLU A 581 50.08 -22.30 20.85
CA GLU A 581 51.26 -21.41 20.81
C GLU A 581 51.91 -21.42 19.41
N LYS A 582 52.28 -20.25 18.89
CA LYS A 582 52.81 -20.09 17.51
C LYS A 582 54.20 -20.69 17.25
N HIS A 583 54.93 -21.14 18.28
CA HIS A 583 56.35 -21.51 18.18
C HIS A 583 56.75 -22.85 18.82
N GLN A 584 55.78 -23.70 19.20
CA GLN A 584 56.10 -25.06 19.65
C GLN A 584 56.33 -25.98 18.44
N SER A 585 57.32 -26.89 18.53
CA SER A 585 57.54 -27.89 17.49
C SER A 585 56.32 -28.81 17.35
N ASP A 586 55.82 -29.00 16.12
CA ASP A 586 54.60 -29.75 15.78
C ASP A 586 54.52 -31.17 16.39
N SER A 587 55.64 -31.76 16.78
CA SER A 587 55.75 -33.12 17.32
C SER A 587 55.38 -33.28 18.81
N ALA A 588 55.15 -32.19 19.55
CA ALA A 588 54.95 -32.26 21.01
C ALA A 588 53.49 -32.12 21.48
N ARG A 589 52.59 -31.54 20.68
CA ARG A 589 51.20 -31.24 21.08
C ARG A 589 50.20 -32.18 20.41
N ASN A 590 49.23 -32.69 21.17
CA ASN A 590 48.13 -33.45 20.57
C ASN A 590 47.07 -32.49 19.99
N TRP A 591 47.04 -32.38 18.68
CA TRP A 591 46.13 -31.50 17.94
C TRP A 591 44.68 -32.04 17.87
N SER A 592 44.44 -33.31 18.23
CA SER A 592 43.12 -33.95 18.10
C SER A 592 42.02 -33.24 18.91
N MET A 593 42.40 -32.58 20.01
CA MET A 593 41.46 -31.88 20.88
C MET A 593 41.02 -30.51 20.36
N LEU A 594 41.77 -29.96 19.40
CA LEU A 594 41.43 -28.69 18.75
C LEU A 594 40.47 -28.89 17.56
N LEU A 595 40.30 -30.13 17.08
CA LEU A 595 39.39 -30.44 15.96
C LEU A 595 37.92 -30.14 16.28
N TRP A 596 37.56 -30.21 17.55
CA TRP A 596 36.19 -30.00 18.04
C TRP A 596 35.92 -28.53 18.42
N ARG A 597 36.93 -27.66 18.29
CA ARG A 597 36.83 -26.24 18.67
C ARG A 597 36.46 -25.39 17.47
N ALA A 598 35.52 -24.46 17.67
CA ALA A 598 35.15 -23.49 16.65
C ALA A 598 36.35 -22.62 16.24
N PRO A 599 36.52 -22.28 14.95
CA PRO A 599 37.71 -21.60 14.44
C PRO A 599 38.06 -20.27 15.13
N GLU A 600 37.04 -19.54 15.58
CA GLU A 600 37.19 -18.27 16.31
C GLU A 600 37.77 -18.45 17.72
N LEU A 601 37.48 -19.60 18.35
CA LEU A 601 38.00 -19.95 19.67
C LEU A 601 39.40 -20.58 19.60
N LEU A 602 39.94 -20.83 18.40
CA LEU A 602 41.35 -21.23 18.22
C LEU A 602 42.32 -20.04 18.39
N ARG A 603 41.85 -18.80 18.32
CA ARG A 603 42.71 -17.60 18.37
C ARG A 603 42.81 -16.96 19.75
N GLN A 604 42.02 -17.43 20.72
CA GLN A 604 41.93 -16.88 22.07
C GLN A 604 41.72 -17.99 23.10
N ALA A 605 41.85 -17.67 24.39
CA ALA A 605 41.49 -18.60 25.45
C ALA A 605 39.97 -18.85 25.44
N MET A 606 39.58 -20.12 25.38
CA MET A 606 38.18 -20.51 25.34
C MET A 606 37.56 -20.39 26.74
N PRO A 607 36.39 -19.73 26.89
CA PRO A 607 35.68 -19.76 28.17
C PRO A 607 35.33 -21.21 28.57
N PRO A 608 35.39 -21.59 29.87
CA PRO A 608 35.07 -22.96 30.31
C PRO A 608 33.65 -23.42 29.94
N ARG A 609 32.69 -22.49 29.85
CA ARG A 609 31.31 -22.76 29.38
C ARG A 609 31.12 -22.50 27.86
N GLY A 610 32.19 -22.25 27.13
CA GLY A 610 32.16 -21.89 25.70
C GLY A 610 31.42 -20.58 25.41
N THR A 611 30.95 -20.44 24.17
CA THR A 611 30.17 -19.28 23.70
C THR A 611 28.87 -19.74 23.06
N GLN A 612 27.75 -19.07 23.37
CA GLN A 612 26.50 -19.19 22.63
C GLN A 612 26.44 -18.04 21.62
N VAL A 613 26.72 -18.30 20.35
CA VAL A 613 26.42 -17.33 19.30
C VAL A 613 25.00 -17.62 18.84
N ASN A 614 24.06 -16.71 19.12
CA ASN A 614 22.74 -16.75 18.49
C ASN A 614 22.97 -16.54 16.99
N ILE A 615 22.90 -17.61 16.22
CA ILE A 615 22.79 -17.53 14.76
C ILE A 615 21.36 -17.03 14.50
N LEU A 616 21.23 -15.71 14.34
CA LEU A 616 20.02 -15.06 13.84
C LEU A 616 19.90 -15.28 12.33
#